data_AF-A0A7K4SEI0-F1
#
_entry.id   AF-A0A7K4SEI0-F1
#
_cell.length_a   1.000
_cell.length_b   1.000
_cell.length_c   1.000
_cell.angle_alpha   90.00
_cell.angle_beta   90.00
_cell.angle_gamma   90.00
#
_symmetry.space_group_name_H-M   'P 1'
#
loop_
_entity.id
_entity.type
_entity.pdbx_description
1 polymer ?
#
loop_
_entity_poly.entity_id
_entity_poly.type
_entity_poly.pdbx_seq_one_letter_code
_entity_poly.pdbx_strand_id
1 'polypeptide(L)'
;APESLMQALEDLDYLAALDDDGNLSEVGIIMSEFPLDPQLAKALIASCEFDCVEEMVSLAAMLTASPCFVSPSTHLEEAVALRRRALLHPHGDHFTLINIFNAFQQRECNRAGLWGPYNGDEGWCRKHGLSGEALRLAGIVRAELLEVMRRIELPVSPPAFGTAANALNLQRALISGYFLKVARDIDGSGNYVMLTHKHVAHLPPACCYLLRQPPRRPPPWVLYHEFTISQDNCLRVVSEIQPQMLVELAPQYYLSNLPPSESRDLLMELREKLVTAEEAP
;
A
#
# COMPACT_ATOMS: atom_id res chain seq x y z
N ALA A 1 -18.52 -13.43 18.64
CA ALA A 1 -17.89 -14.41 17.73
C ALA A 1 -16.49 -14.69 18.27
N PRO A 2 -16.26 -15.85 18.92
CA PRO A 2 -14.94 -16.20 19.45
C PRO A 2 -13.87 -16.27 18.34
N GLU A 3 -14.25 -16.76 17.16
CA GLU A 3 -13.37 -16.91 16.00
C GLU A 3 -12.81 -15.57 15.50
N SER A 4 -13.64 -14.52 15.41
CA SER A 4 -13.18 -13.19 14.98
C SER A 4 -12.20 -12.56 15.97
N LEU A 5 -12.36 -12.83 17.26
CA LEU A 5 -11.41 -12.37 18.28
C LEU A 5 -10.07 -13.13 18.17
N MET A 6 -10.12 -14.44 17.97
CA MET A 6 -8.91 -15.24 17.78
C MET A 6 -8.13 -14.81 16.54
N GLN A 7 -8.81 -14.57 15.41
CA GLN A 7 -8.15 -14.07 14.20
C GLN A 7 -7.50 -12.71 14.43
N ALA A 8 -8.17 -11.80 15.15
CA ALA A 8 -7.59 -10.49 15.45
C ALA A 8 -6.34 -10.59 16.34
N LEU A 9 -6.33 -11.50 17.32
CA LEU A 9 -5.15 -11.76 18.15
C LEU A 9 -4.00 -12.36 17.33
N GLU A 10 -4.31 -13.32 16.45
CA GLU A 10 -3.33 -13.94 15.56
C GLU A 10 -2.72 -12.92 14.57
N ASP A 11 -3.54 -12.05 13.99
CA ASP A 11 -3.07 -10.98 13.10
C ASP A 11 -2.15 -9.99 13.85
N LEU A 12 -2.47 -9.65 15.10
CA LEU A 12 -1.64 -8.75 15.93
C LEU A 12 -0.33 -9.42 16.37
N ASP A 13 -0.37 -10.71 16.68
CA ASP A 13 0.82 -11.52 16.95
C ASP A 13 1.76 -11.53 15.73
N TYR A 14 1.22 -11.79 14.52
CA TYR A 14 2.01 -11.73 13.28
C TYR A 14 2.63 -10.37 13.01
N LEU A 15 1.97 -9.27 13.39
CA LEU A 15 2.53 -7.91 13.25
C LEU A 15 3.60 -7.59 14.31
N ALA A 16 3.89 -8.54 15.21
CA ALA A 16 4.70 -8.38 16.40
C ALA A 16 4.17 -7.27 17.33
N ALA A 17 2.85 -7.03 17.32
CA ALA A 17 2.19 -6.09 18.22
C ALA A 17 1.98 -6.72 19.61
N LEU A 18 1.97 -8.05 19.69
CA LEU A 18 1.91 -8.81 20.93
C LEU A 18 3.25 -9.53 21.17
N ASP A 19 3.58 -9.80 22.44
CA ASP A 19 4.66 -10.70 22.83
C ASP A 19 4.17 -12.15 22.99
N ASP A 20 5.09 -13.09 23.25
CA ASP A 20 4.79 -14.53 23.38
C ASP A 20 3.80 -14.85 24.52
N ASP A 21 3.64 -13.93 25.48
CA ASP A 21 2.70 -14.04 26.60
C ASP A 21 1.34 -13.37 26.29
N GLY A 22 1.19 -12.76 25.11
CA GLY A 22 -0.01 -12.06 24.66
C GLY A 22 -0.17 -10.64 25.21
N ASN A 23 0.88 -10.05 25.79
CA ASN A 23 0.89 -8.65 26.21
C ASN A 23 1.30 -7.73 25.05
N LEU A 24 1.04 -6.43 25.19
CA LEU A 24 1.39 -5.45 24.18
C LEU A 24 2.92 -5.25 24.12
N SER A 25 3.51 -5.47 22.95
CA SER A 25 4.95 -5.26 22.72
C SER A 25 5.29 -3.76 22.60
N GLU A 26 6.57 -3.39 22.57
CA GLU A 26 6.99 -2.01 22.30
C GLU A 26 6.45 -1.49 20.95
N VAL A 27 6.49 -2.34 19.92
CA VAL A 27 5.93 -2.02 18.61
C VAL A 27 4.41 -1.88 18.71
N GLY A 28 3.74 -2.76 19.46
CA GLY A 28 2.29 -2.68 19.69
C GLY A 28 1.88 -1.40 20.41
N ILE A 29 2.66 -0.94 21.39
CA ILE A 29 2.46 0.34 22.09
C ILE A 29 2.52 1.49 21.08
N ILE A 30 3.58 1.54 20.26
CA ILE A 30 3.75 2.58 19.24
C ILE A 30 2.61 2.53 18.20
N MET A 31 2.22 1.32 17.75
CA MET A 31 1.09 1.15 16.82
C MET A 31 -0.20 1.72 17.38
N SER A 32 -0.45 1.57 18.69
CA SER A 32 -1.68 2.03 19.34
C SER A 32 -1.83 3.55 19.42
N GLU A 33 -0.74 4.30 19.24
CA GLU A 33 -0.74 5.77 19.23
C GLU A 33 -1.30 6.35 17.92
N PHE A 34 -1.30 5.57 16.83
CA PHE A 34 -1.78 6.01 15.52
C PHE A 34 -3.27 5.70 15.32
N PRO A 35 -4.07 6.64 14.79
CA PRO A 35 -5.47 6.39 14.43
C PRO A 35 -5.57 5.64 13.08
N LEU A 36 -4.89 4.50 12.97
CA LEU A 36 -4.76 3.71 11.75
C LEU A 36 -5.05 2.23 12.04
N ASP A 37 -5.40 1.48 10.99
CA ASP A 37 -5.46 0.02 11.07
C ASP A 37 -4.07 -0.56 11.42
N PRO A 38 -3.99 -1.67 12.18
CA PRO A 38 -2.72 -2.24 12.64
C PRO A 38 -1.70 -2.48 11.51
N GLN A 39 -2.13 -2.98 10.35
CA GLN A 39 -1.26 -3.20 9.20
C GLN A 39 -0.64 -1.88 8.68
N LEU A 40 -1.45 -0.81 8.64
CA LEU A 40 -0.98 0.49 8.16
C LEU A 40 -0.07 1.17 9.19
N ALA A 41 -0.40 1.07 10.48
CA ALA A 41 0.46 1.53 11.56
C ALA A 41 1.82 0.82 11.54
N LYS A 42 1.82 -0.52 11.37
CA LYS A 42 3.05 -1.31 11.25
C LYS A 42 3.89 -0.88 10.04
N ALA A 43 3.28 -0.68 8.87
CA ALA A 43 3.97 -0.20 7.68
C ALA A 43 4.57 1.21 7.88
N LEU A 44 3.85 2.09 8.58
CA LEU A 44 4.33 3.44 8.92
C LEU A 44 5.53 3.38 9.87
N ILE A 45 5.49 2.55 10.90
CA ILE A 45 6.63 2.36 11.81
C ILE A 45 7.83 1.78 11.05
N ALA A 46 7.62 0.74 10.25
CA ALA A 46 8.67 0.13 9.44
C ALA A 46 9.31 1.12 8.45
N SER A 47 8.56 2.11 7.97
CA SER A 47 9.12 3.15 7.09
C SER A 47 10.22 3.99 7.74
N CYS A 48 10.28 4.03 9.09
CA CYS A 48 11.36 4.65 9.83
C CYS A 48 12.68 3.87 9.68
N GLU A 49 12.60 2.53 9.62
CA GLU A 49 13.78 1.65 9.43
C GLU A 49 14.29 1.69 7.99
N PHE A 50 13.38 1.92 7.02
CA PHE A 50 13.72 1.96 5.60
C PHE A 50 13.89 3.39 5.04
N ASP A 51 13.91 4.43 5.87
CA ASP A 51 14.10 5.81 5.44
C ASP A 51 13.12 6.31 4.36
N CYS A 52 11.84 5.88 4.41
CA CYS A 52 10.80 6.30 3.45
C CYS A 52 9.54 6.85 4.14
N VAL A 53 9.72 7.55 5.26
CA VAL A 53 8.65 8.04 6.13
C VAL A 53 7.75 9.04 5.42
N GLU A 54 8.33 10.03 4.74
CA GLU A 54 7.57 11.08 4.05
C GLU A 54 6.58 10.52 3.01
N GLU A 55 7.02 9.50 2.26
CA GLU A 55 6.17 8.78 1.32
C GLU A 55 5.12 7.93 2.02
N MET A 56 5.49 7.21 3.08
CA MET A 56 4.59 6.32 3.79
C MET A 56 3.48 7.07 4.54
N VAL A 57 3.78 8.20 5.18
CA VAL A 57 2.76 9.04 5.81
C VAL A 57 1.78 9.58 4.77
N SER A 58 2.30 10.04 3.63
CA SER A 58 1.47 10.53 2.53
C SER A 58 0.55 9.44 1.98
N LEU A 59 1.07 8.21 1.84
CA LEU A 59 0.30 7.04 1.46
C LEU A 59 -0.75 6.68 2.51
N ALA A 60 -0.37 6.61 3.79
CA ALA A 60 -1.30 6.30 4.88
C ALA A 60 -2.48 7.27 4.89
N ALA A 61 -2.20 8.56 4.77
CA ALA A 61 -3.25 9.58 4.71
C ALA A 61 -4.18 9.42 3.50
N MET A 62 -3.63 9.07 2.33
CA MET A 62 -4.41 8.79 1.12
C MET A 62 -5.28 7.54 1.22
N LEU A 63 -4.83 6.53 1.95
CA LEU A 63 -5.59 5.31 2.20
C LEU A 63 -6.71 5.55 3.23
N THR A 64 -6.47 6.38 4.25
CA THR A 64 -7.45 6.72 5.29
C THR A 64 -8.55 7.67 4.80
N ALA A 65 -8.26 8.64 3.92
CA ALA A 65 -9.16 9.72 3.55
C ALA A 65 -10.34 9.34 2.60
N SER A 66 -10.70 8.06 2.51
CA SER A 66 -11.70 7.51 1.56
C SER A 66 -11.28 7.58 0.08
N PRO A 67 -11.94 6.81 -0.83
CA PRO A 67 -11.48 6.69 -2.21
C PRO A 67 -11.38 8.05 -2.92
N CYS A 68 -10.17 8.45 -3.30
CA CYS A 68 -9.94 9.73 -3.96
C CYS A 68 -10.43 9.76 -5.42
N PHE A 69 -10.69 8.59 -6.02
CA PHE A 69 -11.15 8.48 -7.39
C PHE A 69 -12.68 8.62 -7.48
N VAL A 70 -13.11 9.56 -8.31
CA VAL A 70 -14.52 9.80 -8.62
C VAL A 70 -14.85 9.17 -9.97
N SER A 71 -15.99 8.49 -10.06
CA SER A 71 -16.51 8.00 -11.34
C SER A 71 -16.93 9.18 -12.21
N PRO A 72 -16.29 9.40 -13.37
CA PRO A 72 -16.71 10.46 -14.27
C PRO A 72 -18.02 10.08 -14.97
N SER A 73 -18.73 11.07 -15.51
CA SER A 73 -19.84 10.83 -16.43
C SER A 73 -19.34 10.13 -17.69
N THR A 74 -20.16 9.26 -18.30
CA THR A 74 -19.79 8.40 -19.45
C THR A 74 -19.08 9.13 -20.59
N HIS A 75 -19.53 10.34 -20.95
CA HIS A 75 -18.92 11.12 -22.03
C HIS A 75 -17.52 11.69 -21.71
N LEU A 76 -17.08 11.63 -20.45
CA LEU A 76 -15.75 12.10 -19.99
C LEU A 76 -14.82 10.95 -19.59
N GLU A 77 -15.28 9.71 -19.61
CA GLU A 77 -14.52 8.54 -19.15
C GLU A 77 -13.16 8.42 -19.85
N GLU A 78 -13.13 8.49 -21.18
CA GLU A 78 -11.89 8.37 -21.96
C GLU A 78 -10.93 9.54 -21.70
N ALA A 79 -11.46 10.76 -21.62
CA ALA A 79 -10.66 11.96 -21.38
C ALA A 79 -10.03 11.95 -19.98
N VAL A 80 -10.79 11.50 -18.97
CA VAL A 80 -10.33 11.35 -17.59
C VAL A 80 -9.31 10.22 -17.50
N ALA A 81 -9.56 9.07 -18.12
CA ALA A 81 -8.62 7.96 -18.17
C ALA A 81 -7.28 8.38 -18.80
N LEU A 82 -7.31 9.11 -19.92
CA LEU A 82 -6.10 9.62 -20.57
C LEU A 82 -5.31 10.56 -19.66
N ARG A 83 -5.99 11.45 -18.92
CA ARG A 83 -5.34 12.36 -17.97
C ARG A 83 -4.77 11.61 -16.76
N ARG A 84 -5.48 10.60 -16.24
CA ARG A 84 -5.00 9.74 -15.14
C ARG A 84 -3.74 8.98 -15.51
N ARG A 85 -3.55 8.58 -16.78
CA ARG A 85 -2.33 7.88 -17.24
C ARG A 85 -1.04 8.62 -16.89
N ALA A 86 -1.05 9.95 -16.90
CA ALA A 86 0.12 10.76 -16.55
C ALA A 86 0.50 10.71 -15.05
N LEU A 87 -0.42 10.26 -14.20
CA LEU A 87 -0.22 10.15 -12.74
C LEU A 87 0.14 8.71 -12.32
N LEU A 88 -0.01 7.72 -13.20
CA LEU A 88 0.21 6.32 -12.87
C LEU A 88 1.69 6.01 -12.64
N HIS A 89 1.99 5.36 -11.51
CA HIS A 89 3.34 4.93 -11.17
C HIS A 89 3.60 3.46 -11.56
N PRO A 90 4.76 3.09 -12.15
CA PRO A 90 5.02 1.73 -12.64
C PRO A 90 4.94 0.66 -11.55
N HIS A 91 5.35 0.98 -10.33
CA HIS A 91 5.32 0.05 -9.19
C HIS A 91 3.93 -0.18 -8.59
N GLY A 92 2.89 0.53 -9.02
CA GLY A 92 1.51 0.20 -8.64
C GLY A 92 0.64 1.37 -8.17
N ASP A 93 -0.52 1.03 -7.64
CA ASP A 93 -1.54 1.97 -7.16
C ASP A 93 -1.09 2.71 -5.89
N HIS A 94 -0.39 2.06 -4.94
CA HIS A 94 0.12 2.74 -3.74
C HIS A 94 1.03 3.92 -4.12
N PHE A 95 1.96 3.69 -5.04
CA PHE A 95 2.83 4.74 -5.59
C PHE A 95 2.05 5.78 -6.39
N THR A 96 1.01 5.35 -7.10
CA THR A 96 0.12 6.26 -7.84
C THR A 96 -0.64 7.20 -6.89
N LEU A 97 -1.06 6.74 -5.72
CA LEU A 97 -1.69 7.58 -4.69
C LEU A 97 -0.72 8.65 -4.17
N ILE A 98 0.55 8.29 -3.91
CA ILE A 98 1.60 9.26 -3.53
C ILE A 98 1.81 10.29 -4.64
N ASN A 99 1.91 9.84 -5.90
CA ASN A 99 2.00 10.72 -7.07
C ASN A 99 0.86 11.74 -7.13
N ILE A 100 -0.38 11.26 -6.95
CA ILE A 100 -1.59 12.10 -6.96
C ILE A 100 -1.53 13.13 -5.84
N PHE A 101 -1.19 12.70 -4.62
CA PHE A 101 -1.11 13.58 -3.47
C PHE A 101 -0.03 14.65 -3.64
N ASN A 102 1.17 14.27 -4.06
CA ASN A 102 2.28 15.20 -4.31
C ASN A 102 1.91 16.22 -5.41
N ALA A 103 1.28 15.77 -6.50
CA ALA A 103 0.83 16.65 -7.57
C ALA A 103 -0.25 17.64 -7.08
N PHE A 104 -1.12 17.22 -6.17
CA PHE A 104 -2.12 18.08 -5.55
C PHE A 104 -1.49 19.11 -4.61
N GLN A 105 -0.61 18.68 -3.70
CA GLN A 105 0.08 19.55 -2.73
C GLN A 105 0.91 20.64 -3.43
N GLN A 106 1.65 20.30 -4.48
CA GLN A 106 2.41 21.29 -5.27
C GLN A 106 1.52 22.39 -5.85
N ARG A 107 0.29 22.06 -6.26
CA ARG A 107 -0.66 23.02 -6.82
C ARG A 107 -1.28 23.93 -5.76
N GLU A 108 -1.60 23.37 -4.59
CA GLU A 108 -2.10 24.13 -3.45
C GLU A 108 -1.03 25.12 -2.95
N CYS A 109 0.23 24.67 -2.79
CA CYS A 109 1.35 25.53 -2.37
C CYS A 109 1.63 26.69 -3.35
N ASN A 110 1.62 26.42 -4.66
CA ASN A 110 1.82 27.45 -5.69
C ASN A 110 0.72 28.52 -5.70
N ARG A 111 -0.43 28.26 -5.06
CA ARG A 111 -1.56 29.20 -4.96
C ARG A 111 -1.74 29.82 -3.59
N ALA A 112 -0.96 29.43 -2.57
CA ALA A 112 -1.02 30.02 -1.22
C ALA A 112 -0.75 31.54 -1.19
N GLY A 113 -0.27 32.13 -2.30
CA GLY A 113 -0.16 33.59 -2.51
C GLY A 113 -1.32 34.28 -3.25
N LEU A 114 -2.35 33.56 -3.70
CA LEU A 114 -3.54 34.09 -4.39
C LEU A 114 -4.80 33.84 -3.54
N TRP A 115 -4.99 34.68 -2.50
CA TRP A 115 -6.15 34.60 -1.60
C TRP A 115 -7.44 35.00 -2.32
N GLY A 116 -8.39 34.06 -2.43
CA GLY A 116 -9.74 34.30 -2.93
C GLY A 116 -10.69 33.15 -2.53
N PRO A 117 -11.96 33.42 -2.18
CA PRO A 117 -12.85 32.47 -1.48
C PRO A 117 -13.41 31.32 -2.34
N TYR A 118 -12.93 31.16 -3.58
CA TYR A 118 -13.44 30.21 -4.58
C TYR A 118 -12.37 29.35 -5.26
N ASN A 119 -11.16 29.26 -4.70
CA ASN A 119 -9.98 28.76 -5.44
C ASN A 119 -9.45 27.39 -4.99
N GLY A 120 -10.33 26.46 -4.59
CA GLY A 120 -9.94 25.05 -4.54
C GLY A 120 -9.68 24.55 -5.96
N ASP A 121 -8.67 23.69 -6.17
CA ASP A 121 -8.38 23.11 -7.49
C ASP A 121 -9.42 22.07 -7.95
N GLU A 122 -10.71 22.41 -7.82
CA GLU A 122 -11.81 21.66 -8.42
C GLU A 122 -11.59 21.46 -9.91
N GLY A 123 -10.94 22.42 -10.59
CA GLY A 123 -10.62 22.33 -12.00
C GLY A 123 -9.69 21.16 -12.32
N TRP A 124 -8.54 21.03 -11.63
CA TRP A 124 -7.63 19.90 -11.84
C TRP A 124 -8.22 18.60 -11.34
N CYS A 125 -8.83 18.60 -10.14
CA CYS A 125 -9.45 17.41 -9.56
C CYS A 125 -10.51 16.86 -10.51
N ARG A 126 -11.45 17.70 -10.99
CA ARG A 126 -12.48 17.32 -11.96
C ARG A 126 -11.89 16.81 -13.28
N LYS A 127 -10.85 17.46 -13.80
CA LYS A 127 -10.16 17.02 -15.03
C LYS A 127 -9.54 15.62 -14.88
N HIS A 128 -9.10 15.22 -13.69
CA HIS A 128 -8.50 13.91 -13.42
C HIS A 128 -9.49 12.93 -12.77
N GLY A 129 -10.75 13.32 -12.59
CA GLY A 129 -11.76 12.54 -11.87
C GLY A 129 -11.34 12.26 -10.42
N LEU A 130 -10.83 13.25 -9.71
CA LEU A 130 -10.41 13.13 -8.32
C LEU A 130 -11.34 13.95 -7.42
N SER A 131 -11.50 13.51 -6.17
CA SER A 131 -12.21 14.26 -5.14
C SER A 131 -11.25 15.23 -4.47
N GLY A 132 -11.42 16.53 -4.73
CA GLY A 132 -10.64 17.57 -4.06
C GLY A 132 -10.90 17.64 -2.55
N GLU A 133 -12.08 17.21 -2.10
CA GLU A 133 -12.41 17.07 -0.68
C GLU A 133 -11.59 15.95 -0.03
N ALA A 134 -11.55 14.76 -0.64
CA ALA A 134 -10.75 13.64 -0.14
C ALA A 134 -9.25 13.98 -0.10
N LEU A 135 -8.73 14.70 -1.09
CA LEU A 135 -7.33 15.12 -1.12
C LEU A 135 -6.99 16.17 -0.03
N ARG A 136 -7.92 17.08 0.28
CA ARG A 136 -7.75 18.01 1.40
C ARG A 136 -7.82 17.28 2.74
N LEU A 137 -8.75 16.33 2.88
CA LEU A 137 -8.84 15.48 4.07
C LEU A 137 -7.54 14.66 4.26
N ALA A 138 -6.98 14.09 3.20
CA ALA A 138 -5.67 13.45 3.25
C ALA A 138 -4.56 14.41 3.70
N GLY A 139 -4.62 15.69 3.31
CA GLY A 139 -3.71 16.71 3.83
C GLY A 139 -3.80 16.91 5.35
N ILE A 140 -5.02 16.90 5.90
CA ILE A 140 -5.28 17.00 7.34
C ILE A 140 -4.76 15.75 8.06
N VAL A 141 -5.15 14.56 7.61
CA VAL A 141 -4.71 13.28 8.20
C VAL A 141 -3.20 13.17 8.18
N ARG A 142 -2.54 13.55 7.08
CA ARG A 142 -1.07 13.57 6.98
C ARG A 142 -0.44 14.46 8.05
N ALA A 143 -1.00 15.65 8.31
CA ALA A 143 -0.50 16.56 9.33
C ALA A 143 -0.65 15.98 10.74
N GLU A 144 -1.80 15.35 11.03
CA GLU A 144 -2.06 14.67 12.31
C GLU A 144 -1.10 13.50 12.53
N LEU A 145 -0.87 12.67 11.51
CA LEU A 145 0.09 11.57 11.60
C LEU A 145 1.51 12.06 11.88
N LEU A 146 1.96 13.13 11.21
CA LEU A 146 3.28 13.74 11.49
C LEU A 146 3.36 14.32 12.90
N GLU A 147 2.27 14.89 13.42
CA GLU A 147 2.21 15.38 14.80
C GLU A 147 2.35 14.23 15.80
N VAL A 148 1.66 13.10 15.57
CA VAL A 148 1.82 11.89 16.38
C VAL A 148 3.26 11.40 16.34
N MET A 149 3.86 11.26 15.14
CA MET A 149 5.26 10.83 14.99
C MET A 149 6.23 11.72 15.78
N ARG A 150 6.03 13.04 15.72
CA ARG A 150 6.83 14.00 16.50
C ARG A 150 6.63 13.86 18.00
N ARG A 151 5.39 13.66 18.45
CA ARG A 151 5.04 13.49 19.86
C ARG A 151 5.72 12.28 20.48
N ILE A 152 5.80 11.19 19.72
CA ILE A 152 6.41 9.92 20.17
C ILE A 152 7.86 9.75 19.69
N GLU A 153 8.47 10.85 19.20
CA GLU A 153 9.89 10.95 18.83
C GLU A 153 10.36 9.97 17.73
N LEU A 154 9.47 9.57 16.82
CA LEU A 154 9.87 8.78 15.65
C LEU A 154 10.59 9.66 14.60
N PRO A 155 11.66 9.13 13.99
CA PRO A 155 12.40 9.87 12.96
C PRO A 155 11.53 10.06 11.72
N VAL A 156 11.69 11.21 11.07
CA VAL A 156 11.04 11.51 9.78
C VAL A 156 12.14 11.72 8.74
N SER A 157 12.28 10.76 7.83
CA SER A 157 13.25 10.84 6.74
C SER A 157 12.86 11.93 5.74
N PRO A 158 13.82 12.59 5.06
CA PRO A 158 13.49 13.58 4.03
C PRO A 158 12.82 12.92 2.81
N PRO A 159 12.05 13.67 2.01
CA PRO A 159 11.38 13.13 0.83
C PRO A 159 12.40 12.67 -0.22
N ALA A 160 12.25 11.44 -0.71
CA ALA A 160 13.13 10.80 -1.69
C ALA A 160 12.35 10.08 -2.81
N PHE A 161 11.04 10.31 -2.88
CA PHE A 161 10.15 9.70 -3.86
C PHE A 161 10.64 9.84 -5.31
N GLY A 162 10.57 8.75 -6.05
CA GLY A 162 11.00 8.66 -7.46
C GLY A 162 12.42 8.13 -7.65
N THR A 163 13.21 7.96 -6.58
CA THR A 163 14.48 7.23 -6.65
C THR A 163 14.26 5.72 -6.60
N ALA A 164 15.13 4.93 -7.25
CA ALA A 164 15.03 3.47 -7.23
C ALA A 164 15.20 2.89 -5.81
N ALA A 165 16.07 3.49 -5.00
CA ALA A 165 16.28 3.11 -3.60
C ALA A 165 15.02 3.36 -2.75
N ASN A 166 14.42 4.56 -2.85
CA ASN A 166 13.19 4.86 -2.12
C ASN A 166 12.03 3.96 -2.56
N ALA A 167 11.94 3.61 -3.84
CA ALA A 167 10.91 2.69 -4.31
C ALA A 167 11.01 1.30 -3.65
N LEU A 168 12.23 0.76 -3.55
CA LEU A 168 12.49 -0.49 -2.85
C LEU A 168 12.18 -0.38 -1.35
N ASN A 169 12.59 0.72 -0.72
CA ASN A 169 12.33 0.97 0.70
C ASN A 169 10.84 1.07 1.01
N LEU A 170 10.06 1.75 0.14
CA LEU A 170 8.61 1.83 0.27
C LEU A 170 7.95 0.46 0.10
N GLN A 171 8.42 -0.37 -0.83
CA GLN A 171 7.95 -1.75 -0.97
C GLN A 171 8.24 -2.58 0.28
N ARG A 172 9.44 -2.46 0.86
CA ARG A 172 9.80 -3.14 2.11
C ARG A 172 8.90 -2.72 3.26
N ALA A 173 8.71 -1.42 3.45
CA ALA A 173 7.83 -0.87 4.47
C ALA A 173 6.37 -1.35 4.30
N LEU A 174 5.85 -1.38 3.06
CA LEU A 174 4.53 -1.92 2.77
C LEU A 174 4.43 -3.41 3.13
N ILE A 175 5.41 -4.21 2.72
CA ILE A 175 5.44 -5.65 3.02
C ILE A 175 5.45 -5.89 4.54
N SER A 176 6.22 -5.13 5.32
CA SER A 176 6.26 -5.28 6.78
C SER A 176 4.90 -5.14 7.47
N GLY A 177 3.97 -4.36 6.92
CA GLY A 177 2.60 -4.25 7.46
C GLY A 177 1.56 -5.10 6.75
N TYR A 178 1.73 -5.37 5.45
CA TYR A 178 0.72 -5.97 4.58
C TYR A 178 1.13 -7.34 4.02
N PHE A 179 2.11 -8.01 4.61
CA PHE A 179 2.53 -9.34 4.17
C PHE A 179 1.41 -10.38 4.20
N LEU A 180 0.34 -10.20 4.99
CA LEU A 180 -0.85 -11.05 4.97
C LEU A 180 -1.79 -10.81 3.76
N LYS A 181 -1.58 -9.71 3.03
CA LYS A 181 -2.41 -9.28 1.89
C LYS A 181 -1.63 -9.39 0.57
N VAL A 182 -1.24 -10.61 0.25
CA VAL A 182 -0.51 -10.95 -0.98
C VAL A 182 -1.32 -11.88 -1.86
N ALA A 183 -1.25 -11.66 -3.18
CA ALA A 183 -1.84 -12.52 -4.18
C ALA A 183 -0.85 -12.79 -5.33
N ARG A 184 -1.02 -13.96 -5.96
CA ARG A 184 -0.17 -14.40 -7.07
C ARG A 184 -1.02 -14.78 -8.28
N ASP A 185 -0.63 -14.31 -9.46
CA ASP A 185 -1.14 -14.82 -10.73
C ASP A 185 -0.36 -16.10 -11.09
N ILE A 186 -1.06 -17.23 -11.13
CA ILE A 186 -0.43 -18.56 -11.30
C ILE A 186 -0.28 -18.90 -12.79
N ASP A 187 -1.24 -18.51 -13.62
CA ASP A 187 -1.33 -18.93 -15.04
C ASP A 187 -1.09 -17.78 -16.03
N GLY A 188 -0.87 -16.55 -15.53
CA GLY A 188 -0.65 -15.36 -16.36
C GLY A 188 -1.92 -14.85 -17.03
N SER A 189 -3.09 -15.36 -16.63
CA SER A 189 -4.38 -14.96 -17.18
C SER A 189 -5.02 -13.79 -16.44
N GLY A 190 -4.39 -13.30 -15.37
CA GLY A 190 -4.94 -12.27 -14.49
C GLY A 190 -5.87 -12.81 -13.40
N ASN A 191 -5.77 -14.12 -13.10
CA ASN A 191 -6.47 -14.79 -12.01
C ASN A 191 -5.55 -14.84 -10.78
N TYR A 192 -5.71 -13.87 -9.88
CA TYR A 192 -4.87 -13.76 -8.69
C TYR A 192 -5.41 -14.63 -7.56
N VAL A 193 -4.61 -15.58 -7.10
CA VAL A 193 -4.90 -16.38 -5.91
C VAL A 193 -4.32 -15.70 -4.68
N MET A 194 -5.18 -15.32 -3.73
CA MET A 194 -4.76 -14.77 -2.44
C MET A 194 -4.12 -15.87 -1.59
N LEU A 195 -2.92 -15.61 -1.06
CA LEU A 195 -2.12 -16.66 -0.41
C LEU A 195 -2.71 -17.13 0.93
N THR A 196 -3.38 -16.23 1.63
CA THR A 196 -3.91 -16.47 2.99
C THR A 196 -5.24 -17.23 2.96
N HIS A 197 -6.16 -16.82 2.11
CA HIS A 197 -7.53 -17.38 2.06
C HIS A 197 -7.80 -18.30 0.86
N LYS A 198 -6.85 -18.42 -0.09
CA LYS A 198 -6.98 -19.21 -1.34
C LYS A 198 -8.18 -18.83 -2.24
N HIS A 199 -8.77 -17.65 -2.06
CA HIS A 199 -9.78 -17.14 -2.98
C HIS A 199 -9.13 -16.54 -4.23
N VAL A 200 -9.80 -16.70 -5.36
CA VAL A 200 -9.43 -16.09 -6.63
C VAL A 200 -10.06 -14.70 -6.72
N ALA A 201 -9.24 -13.74 -7.14
CA ALA A 201 -9.62 -12.35 -7.34
C ALA A 201 -8.99 -11.80 -8.63
N HIS A 202 -9.51 -10.65 -9.09
CA HIS A 202 -9.03 -9.98 -10.30
C HIS A 202 -8.60 -8.54 -10.01
N LEU A 203 -7.82 -7.97 -10.92
CA LEU A 203 -7.52 -6.56 -10.91
C LEU A 203 -8.68 -5.79 -11.58
N PRO A 204 -9.24 -4.76 -10.93
CA PRO A 204 -10.32 -3.98 -11.52
C PRO A 204 -9.81 -3.21 -12.75
N PRO A 205 -10.66 -2.90 -13.74
CA PRO A 205 -10.25 -2.16 -14.95
C PRO A 205 -9.58 -0.80 -14.65
N ALA A 206 -9.88 -0.21 -13.49
CA ALA A 206 -9.32 1.04 -13.00
C ALA A 206 -7.93 0.91 -12.36
N CYS A 207 -7.41 -0.31 -12.15
CA CYS A 207 -6.07 -0.54 -11.63
C CYS A 207 -5.01 0.04 -12.59
N CYS A 208 -3.95 0.62 -12.04
CA CYS A 208 -2.91 1.27 -12.83
C CYS A 208 -2.27 0.34 -13.89
N TYR A 209 -2.15 -0.96 -13.61
CA TYR A 209 -1.58 -1.93 -14.56
C TYR A 209 -2.45 -2.14 -15.80
N LEU A 210 -3.78 -2.02 -15.65
CA LEU A 210 -4.75 -2.20 -16.74
C LEU A 210 -5.04 -0.90 -17.49
N LEU A 211 -4.93 0.26 -16.82
CA LEU A 211 -5.11 1.58 -17.42
C LEU A 211 -3.94 2.05 -18.30
N ARG A 212 -2.75 1.45 -18.14
CA ARG A 212 -1.56 1.73 -18.95
C ARG A 212 -1.76 1.36 -20.42
N GLN A 213 -0.97 1.98 -21.30
CA GLN A 213 -0.97 1.62 -22.71
C GLN A 213 -0.42 0.20 -22.91
N PRO A 214 -0.91 -0.54 -23.93
CA PRO A 214 -0.45 -1.89 -24.21
C PRO A 214 1.05 -1.93 -24.56
N PRO A 215 1.77 -3.03 -24.25
CA PRO A 215 1.23 -4.29 -23.71
C PRO A 215 0.91 -4.20 -22.22
N ARG A 216 -0.29 -4.67 -21.84
CA ARG A 216 -0.67 -4.81 -20.42
C ARG A 216 0.17 -5.94 -19.84
N ARG A 217 0.99 -5.62 -18.84
CA ARG A 217 1.82 -6.60 -18.13
C ARG A 217 1.53 -6.48 -16.64
N PRO A 218 0.43 -7.08 -16.17
CA PRO A 218 0.17 -7.14 -14.74
C PRO A 218 1.26 -8.01 -14.07
N PRO A 219 1.77 -7.61 -12.90
CA PRO A 219 2.87 -8.33 -12.24
C PRO A 219 2.40 -9.66 -11.65
N PRO A 220 3.24 -10.71 -11.64
CA PRO A 220 2.85 -12.03 -11.15
C PRO A 220 2.61 -12.07 -9.64
N TRP A 221 3.26 -11.19 -8.88
CA TRP A 221 3.14 -11.08 -7.43
C TRP A 221 2.72 -9.68 -7.03
N VAL A 222 1.65 -9.60 -6.26
CA VAL A 222 1.08 -8.33 -5.83
C VAL A 222 0.75 -8.30 -4.36
N LEU A 223 0.95 -7.12 -3.78
CA LEU A 223 0.41 -6.72 -2.49
C LEU A 223 -0.84 -5.87 -2.74
N TYR A 224 -1.91 -6.12 -1.97
CA TYR A 224 -3.16 -5.38 -2.09
C TYR A 224 -3.58 -4.77 -0.74
N HIS A 225 -4.29 -3.65 -0.78
CA HIS A 225 -4.80 -3.00 0.44
C HIS A 225 -6.17 -3.54 0.83
N GLU A 226 -7.06 -3.70 -0.15
CA GLU A 226 -8.46 -4.08 0.05
C GLU A 226 -8.87 -5.23 -0.87
N PHE A 227 -9.75 -6.10 -0.37
CA PHE A 227 -10.43 -7.12 -1.16
C PHE A 227 -11.94 -6.89 -1.08
N THR A 228 -12.61 -6.81 -2.23
CA THR A 228 -14.06 -6.57 -2.30
C THR A 228 -14.74 -7.71 -3.06
N ILE A 229 -15.73 -8.34 -2.43
CA ILE A 229 -16.56 -9.42 -3.01
C ILE A 229 -17.62 -8.87 -3.98
N SER A 230 -17.78 -7.54 -4.09
CA SER A 230 -18.85 -6.94 -4.88
C SER A 230 -18.61 -7.12 -6.39
N GLN A 231 -19.54 -7.82 -7.04
CA GLN A 231 -19.72 -8.04 -8.47
C GLN A 231 -18.59 -8.69 -9.28
N ASP A 232 -17.34 -8.84 -8.78
CA ASP A 232 -16.26 -9.56 -9.50
C ASP A 232 -14.99 -9.81 -8.63
N ASN A 233 -15.10 -10.18 -7.34
CA ASN A 233 -13.95 -10.47 -6.43
C ASN A 233 -12.67 -9.65 -6.76
N CYS A 234 -12.66 -8.36 -6.45
CA CYS A 234 -11.60 -7.46 -6.90
C CYS A 234 -10.58 -7.16 -5.82
N LEU A 235 -9.31 -7.14 -6.19
CA LEU A 235 -8.23 -6.56 -5.40
C LEU A 235 -8.16 -5.04 -5.65
N ARG A 236 -8.14 -4.24 -4.60
CA ARG A 236 -8.07 -2.78 -4.68
C ARG A 236 -6.77 -2.26 -4.08
N VAL A 237 -6.25 -1.21 -4.72
CA VAL A 237 -4.94 -0.61 -4.45
C VAL A 237 -3.85 -1.67 -4.45
N VAL A 238 -3.34 -1.97 -5.64
CA VAL A 238 -2.44 -3.09 -5.88
C VAL A 238 -1.06 -2.60 -6.25
N SER A 239 0.00 -3.23 -5.73
CA SER A 239 1.38 -2.92 -6.11
C SER A 239 2.23 -4.16 -6.25
N GLU A 240 3.16 -4.11 -7.21
CA GLU A 240 4.09 -5.17 -7.52
C GLU A 240 5.02 -5.38 -6.33
N ILE A 241 5.28 -6.64 -6.01
CA ILE A 241 6.27 -7.04 -5.02
C ILE A 241 7.14 -8.16 -5.57
N GLN A 242 8.35 -8.25 -5.04
CA GLN A 242 9.24 -9.37 -5.33
C GLN A 242 9.05 -10.42 -4.22
N PRO A 243 8.86 -11.71 -4.56
CA PRO A 243 8.65 -12.76 -3.56
C PRO A 243 9.85 -12.95 -2.62
N GLN A 244 11.06 -12.56 -3.03
CA GLN A 244 12.26 -12.56 -2.18
C GLN A 244 12.06 -11.69 -0.93
N MET A 245 11.45 -10.52 -1.08
CA MET A 245 11.20 -9.62 0.07
C MET A 245 10.22 -10.23 1.08
N LEU A 246 9.33 -11.13 0.66
CA LEU A 246 8.40 -11.80 1.59
C LEU A 246 9.12 -12.76 2.53
N VAL A 247 10.08 -13.53 1.99
CA VAL A 247 10.86 -14.48 2.78
C VAL A 247 11.94 -13.80 3.63
N GLU A 248 12.42 -12.63 3.21
CA GLU A 248 13.32 -11.79 4.01
C GLU A 248 12.60 -11.11 5.17
N LEU A 249 11.45 -10.48 4.92
CA LEU A 249 10.77 -9.60 5.90
C LEU A 249 9.77 -10.31 6.80
N ALA A 250 9.14 -11.39 6.32
CA ALA A 250 8.13 -12.14 7.07
C ALA A 250 8.32 -13.66 6.99
N PRO A 251 9.53 -14.20 7.27
CA PRO A 251 9.82 -15.63 7.11
C PRO A 251 8.89 -16.50 7.96
N GLN A 252 8.66 -16.13 9.23
CA GLN A 252 7.88 -16.95 10.16
C GLN A 252 6.48 -17.27 9.62
N TYR A 253 5.78 -16.25 9.10
CA TYR A 253 4.47 -16.42 8.51
C TYR A 253 4.49 -17.32 7.26
N TYR A 254 5.38 -17.01 6.32
CA TYR A 254 5.39 -17.65 5.01
C TYR A 254 5.88 -19.09 5.00
N LEU A 255 6.65 -19.48 6.01
CA LEU A 255 7.30 -20.80 6.06
C LEU A 255 6.53 -21.79 6.94
N SER A 256 5.90 -21.32 8.01
CA SER A 256 5.20 -22.17 8.96
C SER A 256 3.69 -22.18 8.74
N ASN A 257 3.09 -21.04 8.36
CA ASN A 257 1.64 -20.86 8.45
C ASN A 257 0.94 -20.90 7.08
N LEU A 258 1.69 -20.78 5.98
CA LEU A 258 1.10 -20.95 4.66
C LEU A 258 0.62 -22.41 4.45
N PRO A 259 -0.63 -22.61 4.03
CA PRO A 259 -1.09 -23.92 3.61
C PRO A 259 -0.26 -24.45 2.42
N PRO A 260 -0.16 -25.79 2.26
CA PRO A 260 0.48 -26.40 1.09
C PRO A 260 -0.07 -25.82 -0.22
N SER A 261 0.83 -25.32 -1.06
CA SER A 261 0.54 -24.69 -2.35
C SER A 261 1.84 -24.49 -3.14
N GLU A 262 1.73 -24.37 -4.46
CA GLU A 262 2.86 -24.06 -5.35
C GLU A 262 3.57 -22.74 -4.94
N SER A 263 2.81 -21.75 -4.46
CA SER A 263 3.37 -20.50 -3.95
C SER A 263 4.24 -20.71 -2.72
N ARG A 264 3.83 -21.59 -1.80
CA ARG A 264 4.64 -21.92 -0.62
C ARG A 264 5.94 -22.63 -1.02
N ASP A 265 5.84 -23.61 -1.92
CA ASP A 265 7.00 -24.39 -2.36
C ASP A 265 8.03 -23.48 -3.08
N LEU A 266 7.56 -22.53 -3.90
CA LEU A 266 8.42 -21.52 -4.52
C LEU A 266 9.09 -20.59 -3.50
N LEU A 267 8.37 -20.14 -2.46
CA LEU A 267 8.94 -19.30 -1.41
C LEU A 267 9.98 -20.07 -0.58
N MET A 268 9.75 -21.37 -0.30
CA MET A 268 10.72 -22.23 0.37
C MET A 268 12.01 -22.37 -0.46
N GLU A 269 11.89 -22.64 -1.77
CA GLU A 269 13.05 -22.71 -2.67
C GLU A 269 13.83 -21.39 -2.73
N LEU A 270 13.12 -20.25 -2.78
CA LEU A 270 13.76 -18.93 -2.75
C LEU A 270 14.54 -18.70 -1.45
N ARG A 271 14.00 -19.13 -0.30
CA ARG A 271 14.69 -19.03 0.98
C ARG A 271 15.98 -19.87 1.00
N GLU A 272 15.93 -21.11 0.53
CA GLU A 272 17.12 -21.97 0.46
C GLU A 272 18.23 -21.34 -0.41
N LYS A 273 17.85 -20.71 -1.52
CA LYS A 273 18.79 -19.97 -2.38
C LYS A 273 19.39 -18.73 -1.69
N LEU A 274 18.61 -18.03 -0.87
CA LEU A 274 19.11 -16.86 -0.13
C LEU A 274 20.09 -17.28 0.98
N VAL A 275 19.75 -18.31 1.76
CA VAL A 275 20.63 -18.86 2.81
C VAL A 275 21.95 -19.34 2.21
N THR A 276 21.91 -20.07 1.10
CA THR A 276 23.12 -20.56 0.43
C THR A 276 23.96 -19.45 -0.20
N ALA A 277 23.35 -18.31 -0.56
CA ALA A 277 24.07 -17.13 -1.06
C ALA A 277 24.73 -16.32 0.07
N GLU A 278 24.12 -16.25 1.25
CA GLU A 278 24.70 -15.60 2.45
C GLU A 278 25.86 -16.41 3.04
N GLU A 279 25.83 -17.74 2.91
CA GLU A 279 26.88 -18.65 3.37
C GLU A 279 28.04 -18.81 2.36
N ALA A 280 27.94 -18.19 1.18
CA ALA A 280 29.00 -18.23 0.17
C ALA A 280 30.17 -17.28 0.56
N PRO A 281 31.43 -17.75 0.52
CA PRO A 281 32.60 -17.01 1.00
C PRO A 281 33.01 -15.81 0.16
#